data_AF-A0A2G9MK27-F1
#
_entry.id   AF-A0A2G9MK27-F1
#
_cell.length_a   1.000
_cell.length_b   1.000
_cell.length_c   1.000
_cell.angle_alpha   90.00
_cell.angle_beta   90.00
_cell.angle_gamma   90.00
#
_symmetry.space_group_name_H-M   'P 1'
#
loop_
_entity.id
_entity.type
_entity.pdbx_description
1 polymer ?
#
loop_
_entity_poly.entity_id
_entity_poly.type
_entity_poly.pdbx_seq_one_letter_code
_entity_poly.pdbx_strand_id
1 'polypeptide(L)'
;MADNKGFGKEYKPDDFSKPAKEVGGDSKVFLYVGIAVIALVAILGSLYFFGGFGKSSTDMVGATINAYCVDSDGGYNRYTKGVTAGTYYLDYGEDEFVDRCAGEENKLTEYYCKNDLVVFTTEPCPEGMLCTDGSCTN
;
A
#
# COMPACT_ATOMS: atom_id res chain seq x y z
N MET A 1 -39.74 -29.03 -12.62
CA MET A 1 -38.51 -28.84 -11.81
C MET A 1 -38.04 -30.21 -11.33
N ALA A 2 -36.79 -30.53 -11.67
CA ALA A 2 -35.87 -31.54 -11.11
C ALA A 2 -36.23 -33.03 -11.18
N ASP A 3 -35.62 -33.68 -12.18
CA ASP A 3 -35.24 -35.09 -12.18
C ASP A 3 -34.06 -35.31 -11.21
N ASN A 4 -34.12 -36.34 -10.35
CA ASN A 4 -33.00 -36.78 -9.52
C ASN A 4 -32.59 -38.20 -9.91
N LYS A 5 -31.52 -38.34 -10.69
CA LYS A 5 -30.87 -39.63 -10.99
C LYS A 5 -29.46 -39.70 -10.38
N GLY A 6 -29.20 -40.79 -9.66
CA GLY A 6 -27.87 -41.29 -9.29
C GLY A 6 -27.28 -40.62 -8.03
N PHE A 7 -26.47 -41.27 -7.19
CA PHE A 7 -25.61 -42.42 -7.43
C PHE A 7 -25.19 -43.01 -6.07
N GLY A 8 -25.83 -44.07 -5.61
CA GLY A 8 -25.36 -44.86 -4.46
C GLY A 8 -24.96 -46.23 -4.95
N LYS A 9 -23.67 -46.52 -5.06
CA LYS A 9 -23.22 -47.92 -5.16
C LYS A 9 -23.25 -48.50 -3.75
N GLU A 10 -23.95 -49.61 -3.61
CA GLU A 10 -24.08 -50.36 -2.37
C GLU A 10 -22.70 -50.77 -1.83
N TYR A 11 -22.41 -50.37 -0.60
CA TYR A 11 -21.15 -50.62 0.08
C TYR A 11 -21.08 -52.08 0.56
N LYS A 12 -20.06 -52.83 0.11
CA LYS A 12 -19.77 -54.18 0.58
C LYS A 12 -18.52 -54.15 1.48
N PRO A 13 -18.65 -54.42 2.79
CA PRO A 13 -17.54 -54.30 3.74
C PRO A 13 -16.44 -55.36 3.57
N ASP A 14 -16.71 -56.43 2.83
CA ASP A 14 -15.86 -57.61 2.72
C ASP A 14 -14.55 -57.35 1.94
N ASP A 15 -14.53 -56.31 1.11
CA ASP A 15 -13.40 -55.97 0.23
C ASP A 15 -12.17 -55.42 0.98
N PHE A 16 -12.30 -55.01 2.24
CA PHE A 16 -11.20 -54.48 3.06
C PHE A 16 -10.44 -55.55 3.85
N SER A 17 -10.87 -56.82 3.81
CA SER A 17 -10.26 -57.90 4.60
C SER A 17 -9.00 -58.52 3.96
N LYS A 18 -8.61 -58.10 2.75
CA LYS A 18 -7.45 -58.66 2.06
C LYS A 18 -6.18 -57.86 2.42
N PRO A 19 -5.11 -58.50 2.91
CA PRO A 19 -3.85 -57.81 3.12
C PRO A 19 -3.30 -57.31 1.77
N ALA A 20 -2.85 -56.06 1.75
CA ALA A 20 -2.27 -55.45 0.56
C ALA A 20 -1.09 -56.30 0.07
N LYS A 21 -1.11 -56.66 -1.22
CA LYS A 21 -0.03 -57.41 -1.86
C LYS A 21 1.24 -56.56 -1.82
N GLU A 22 2.27 -57.02 -1.12
CA GLU A 22 3.59 -56.37 -1.17
C GLU A 22 4.11 -56.40 -2.60
N VAL A 23 4.30 -55.21 -3.17
CA VAL A 23 4.86 -55.04 -4.50
C VAL A 23 6.37 -55.04 -4.34
N GLY A 24 6.99 -56.19 -4.60
CA GLY A 24 8.45 -56.31 -4.72
C GLY A 24 8.94 -55.41 -5.85
N GLY A 25 9.49 -54.25 -5.49
CA GLY A 25 10.01 -53.27 -6.43
C GLY A 25 11.35 -53.69 -7.00
N ASP A 26 11.41 -53.88 -8.32
CA ASP A 26 12.62 -54.22 -9.07
C ASP A 26 13.67 -53.11 -8.86
N SER A 27 14.88 -53.48 -8.40
CA SER A 27 15.92 -52.54 -7.90
C SER A 27 16.32 -51.48 -8.94
N LYS A 28 16.15 -51.79 -10.23
CA LYS A 28 16.39 -50.85 -11.34
C LYS A 28 15.39 -49.69 -11.36
N VAL A 29 14.17 -49.89 -10.87
CA VAL A 29 13.15 -48.84 -10.75
C VAL A 29 13.62 -47.76 -9.79
N PHE A 30 14.20 -48.14 -8.64
CA PHE A 30 14.75 -47.16 -7.68
C PHE A 30 15.92 -46.37 -8.27
N LEU A 31 16.77 -47.01 -9.08
CA LEU A 31 17.85 -46.32 -9.79
C LEU A 31 17.33 -45.31 -10.82
N TYR A 32 16.37 -45.70 -11.66
CA TYR A 32 15.80 -44.80 -12.68
C TYR A 32 14.98 -43.66 -12.06
N VAL A 33 14.22 -43.95 -11.00
CA VAL A 33 13.47 -42.92 -10.25
C VAL A 33 14.44 -41.95 -9.57
N GLY A 34 15.52 -42.45 -8.96
CA GLY A 34 16.56 -41.60 -8.36
C GLY A 34 17.21 -40.66 -9.36
N ILE A 35 17.61 -41.17 -10.53
CA ILE A 35 18.21 -40.36 -11.61
C ILE A 35 17.21 -39.32 -12.13
N ALA A 36 15.94 -39.70 -12.33
CA ALA A 36 14.90 -38.79 -12.79
C ALA A 36 14.64 -37.65 -11.81
N VAL A 37 14.60 -37.93 -10.50
CA VAL A 37 14.42 -36.89 -9.47
C VAL A 37 15.61 -35.92 -9.44
N ILE A 38 16.84 -36.41 -9.53
CA ILE A 38 18.04 -35.55 -9.54
C ILE A 38 18.04 -34.65 -10.78
N ALA A 39 17.73 -35.19 -11.96
CA ALA A 39 17.64 -34.40 -13.19
C ALA A 39 16.56 -33.31 -13.09
N LEU A 40 15.41 -33.62 -12.49
CA LEU A 40 14.29 -32.69 -12.34
C LEU A 40 14.62 -31.56 -11.35
N VAL A 41 15.30 -31.87 -10.24
CA VAL A 41 15.79 -30.87 -9.27
C VAL A 41 16.85 -29.96 -9.92
N ALA A 42 17.76 -30.50 -10.74
CA ALA A 42 18.75 -29.69 -11.44
C ALA A 42 18.11 -28.74 -12.47
N ILE A 43 17.11 -29.21 -13.23
CA ILE A 43 16.38 -28.38 -14.20
C ILE A 43 15.59 -27.28 -13.48
N LEU A 44 14.81 -27.63 -12.45
CA LEU A 44 14.06 -26.63 -11.68
C LEU A 44 14.99 -25.65 -10.96
N GLY A 45 16.07 -26.13 -10.34
CA GLY A 45 17.08 -25.29 -9.71
C GLY A 45 17.73 -24.32 -10.70
N SER A 46 18.04 -24.77 -11.92
CA SER A 46 18.58 -23.89 -12.97
C SER A 46 17.55 -22.85 -13.44
N LEU A 47 16.26 -23.18 -13.50
CA LEU A 47 15.20 -22.21 -13.80
C LEU A 47 15.03 -21.17 -12.69
N TYR A 48 15.22 -21.54 -11.42
CA TYR A 48 15.23 -20.58 -10.31
C TYR A 48 16.49 -19.71 -10.28
N PHE A 49 17.66 -20.25 -10.67
CA PHE A 49 18.94 -19.55 -10.61
C PHE A 49 19.24 -18.69 -11.85
N PHE A 50 18.77 -19.10 -13.03
CA PHE A 50 18.89 -18.34 -14.28
C PHE A 50 17.62 -17.58 -14.67
N GLY A 51 16.45 -17.97 -14.15
CA GLY A 51 15.22 -17.18 -14.22
C GLY A 51 15.17 -16.07 -13.17
N GLY A 52 16.34 -15.57 -12.77
CA GLY A 52 16.50 -14.43 -11.89
C GLY A 52 15.52 -13.34 -12.30
N PHE A 53 14.61 -13.04 -11.35
CA PHE A 53 13.75 -11.89 -11.26
C PHE A 53 14.05 -10.90 -12.37
N GLY A 54 13.20 -10.91 -13.41
CA GLY A 54 13.22 -9.88 -14.45
C GLY A 54 13.44 -8.56 -13.74
N LYS A 55 14.52 -7.86 -14.10
CA LYS A 55 14.84 -6.53 -13.56
C LYS A 55 13.52 -5.78 -13.53
N SER A 56 13.01 -5.53 -12.32
CA SER A 56 11.88 -4.66 -12.13
C SER A 56 12.42 -3.30 -12.55
N SER A 57 12.24 -2.98 -13.82
CA SER A 57 12.44 -1.64 -14.35
C SER A 57 11.33 -0.81 -13.74
N THR A 58 11.54 -0.35 -12.50
CA THR A 58 10.88 0.83 -11.99
C THR A 58 11.51 2.05 -12.65
N ASP A 59 11.51 2.08 -13.98
CA ASP A 59 11.50 3.35 -14.70
C ASP A 59 10.03 3.76 -14.81
N MET A 60 9.40 3.95 -13.63
CA MET A 60 8.43 5.02 -13.56
C MET A 60 9.28 6.26 -13.78
N VAL A 61 9.22 6.83 -14.97
CA VAL A 61 9.45 8.27 -15.11
C VAL A 61 8.31 8.93 -14.35
N GLY A 62 8.37 8.83 -13.01
CA GLY A 62 7.55 9.61 -12.11
C GLY A 62 8.03 11.02 -12.30
N ALA A 63 7.14 11.88 -12.80
CA ALA A 63 7.39 13.31 -12.82
C ALA A 63 7.94 13.69 -11.43
N THR A 64 9.21 14.11 -11.41
CA THR A 64 9.82 14.59 -10.17
C THR A 64 9.16 15.94 -9.92
N ILE A 65 8.19 15.98 -9.01
CA ILE A 65 7.57 17.23 -8.59
C ILE A 65 8.63 17.97 -7.77
N ASN A 66 9.11 19.09 -8.29
CA ASN A 66 9.97 19.99 -7.54
C ASN A 66 9.09 20.84 -6.63
N ALA A 67 8.73 20.28 -5.47
CA ALA A 67 7.93 20.99 -4.49
C ALA A 67 8.70 22.17 -3.91
N TYR A 68 8.01 23.29 -3.71
CA TYR A 68 8.54 24.42 -2.97
C TYR A 68 7.44 25.01 -2.09
N CYS A 69 7.86 25.68 -1.03
CA CYS A 69 6.95 26.40 -0.16
C CYS A 69 7.67 27.59 0.47
N VAL A 70 6.99 28.73 0.49
CA VAL A 70 7.42 29.95 1.18
C VAL A 70 6.27 30.45 2.04
N ASP A 71 6.58 30.75 3.29
CA ASP A 71 5.61 31.20 4.28
C ASP A 71 6.06 32.56 4.84
N SER A 72 5.15 33.54 4.83
CA SER A 72 5.45 34.93 5.18
C SER A 72 5.66 35.18 6.68
N ASP A 73 5.16 34.29 7.55
CA ASP A 73 5.19 34.48 9.00
C ASP A 73 5.93 33.37 9.77
N GLY A 74 6.60 32.49 9.02
CA GLY A 74 7.65 31.61 9.55
C GLY A 74 7.21 30.18 9.86
N GLY A 75 6.20 29.66 9.17
CA GLY A 75 5.60 28.36 9.45
C GLY A 75 4.34 28.54 10.27
N TYR A 76 3.94 27.49 10.98
CA TYR A 76 2.76 27.54 11.83
C TYR A 76 2.81 28.67 12.89
N ASN A 77 2.05 29.75 12.66
CA ASN A 77 2.01 31.00 13.42
C ASN A 77 0.60 31.62 13.48
N ARG A 78 -0.20 31.10 14.41
CA ARG A 78 -1.58 31.54 14.64
C ARG A 78 -1.78 33.01 15.08
N TYR A 79 -0.71 33.76 15.32
CA TYR A 79 -0.79 35.11 15.91
C TYR A 79 -0.50 36.23 14.91
N THR A 80 -0.02 35.87 13.73
CA THR A 80 0.25 36.80 12.64
C THR A 80 -0.58 36.34 11.45
N LYS A 81 -1.14 37.26 10.68
CA LYS A 81 -1.80 36.88 9.43
C LYS A 81 -0.72 36.58 8.40
N GLY A 82 -0.64 35.33 7.96
CA GLY A 82 0.30 34.86 6.96
C GLY A 82 -0.29 34.68 5.56
N VAL A 83 0.64 34.59 4.61
CA VAL A 83 0.46 34.16 3.25
C VAL A 83 1.50 33.07 2.99
N THR A 84 1.02 31.89 2.60
CA THR A 84 1.86 30.77 2.17
C THR A 84 1.69 30.54 0.68
N ALA A 85 2.79 30.55 -0.07
CA ALA A 85 2.82 30.28 -1.51
C ALA A 85 3.65 29.02 -1.80
N GLY A 86 3.13 28.12 -2.63
CA GLY A 86 3.87 26.91 -2.99
C GLY A 86 3.03 25.76 -3.50
N THR A 87 3.64 24.57 -3.49
CA THR A 87 3.05 23.31 -3.94
C THR A 87 2.10 22.76 -2.88
N TYR A 88 0.81 22.66 -3.19
CA TYR A 88 -0.22 22.20 -2.27
C TYR A 88 -0.20 20.68 -2.08
N TYR A 89 -0.28 20.23 -0.83
CA TYR A 89 -0.05 18.82 -0.49
C TYR A 89 -1.08 17.82 -1.05
N LEU A 90 -2.29 18.27 -1.44
CA LEU A 90 -3.36 17.38 -1.89
C LEU A 90 -3.29 17.03 -3.38
N ASP A 91 -3.02 18.04 -4.21
CA ASP A 91 -3.07 17.92 -5.68
C ASP A 91 -1.74 18.27 -6.35
N TYR A 92 -0.74 18.69 -5.56
CA TYR A 92 0.56 19.19 -6.04
C TYR A 92 0.43 20.38 -7.01
N GLY A 93 -0.70 21.10 -6.95
CA GLY A 93 -0.89 22.37 -7.64
C GLY A 93 -0.09 23.48 -6.97
N GLU A 94 0.22 24.54 -7.71
CA GLU A 94 0.87 25.73 -7.17
C GLU A 94 -0.16 26.84 -7.00
N ASP A 95 -0.24 27.42 -5.80
CA ASP A 95 -1.14 28.53 -5.50
C ASP A 95 -0.63 29.35 -4.31
N GLU A 96 -1.33 30.46 -4.04
CA GLU A 96 -1.17 31.29 -2.85
C GLU A 96 -2.33 31.09 -1.89
N PHE A 97 -2.01 30.86 -0.62
CA PHE A 97 -2.97 30.56 0.43
C PHE A 97 -2.82 31.57 1.56
N VAL A 98 -3.94 32.22 1.93
CA VAL A 98 -3.98 33.26 2.96
C VAL A 98 -4.68 32.74 4.19
N ASP A 99 -4.12 33.02 5.36
CA ASP A 99 -4.74 32.68 6.63
C ASP A 99 -6.06 33.40 6.80
N ARG A 100 -7.04 32.67 7.32
CA ARG A 100 -8.41 33.19 7.42
C ARG A 100 -9.16 32.62 8.60
N CYS A 101 -10.05 33.45 9.12
CA CYS A 101 -11.02 33.01 10.10
C CYS A 101 -12.15 32.22 9.41
N ALA A 102 -12.34 30.98 9.83
CA ALA A 102 -13.50 30.18 9.47
C ALA A 102 -14.72 30.69 10.25
N GLY A 103 -15.64 31.32 9.52
CA GLY A 103 -16.55 32.37 10.01
C GLY A 103 -17.56 32.02 11.11
N GLU A 104 -17.78 30.77 11.49
CA GLU A 104 -18.84 30.42 12.45
C GLU A 104 -18.33 29.97 13.83
N GLU A 105 -17.05 29.59 13.98
CA GLU A 105 -16.60 28.84 15.16
C GLU A 105 -15.35 29.38 15.85
N ASN A 106 -14.97 30.65 15.62
CA ASN A 106 -13.73 31.22 16.16
C ASN A 106 -12.48 30.36 15.81
N LYS A 107 -12.51 29.76 14.61
CA LYS A 107 -11.45 28.88 14.12
C LYS A 107 -10.57 29.63 13.14
N LEU A 108 -9.27 29.43 13.26
CA LEU A 108 -8.28 29.89 12.30
C LEU A 108 -7.97 28.75 11.34
N THR A 109 -8.12 29.00 10.03
CA THR A 109 -7.47 28.21 9.00
C THR A 109 -6.11 28.82 8.74
N GLU A 110 -5.09 28.10 9.19
CA GLU A 110 -3.68 28.43 9.07
C GLU A 110 -3.08 27.64 7.92
N TYR A 111 -2.47 28.31 6.95
CA TYR A 111 -1.66 27.71 5.89
C TYR A 111 -0.18 27.91 6.22
N TYR A 112 0.61 26.84 6.12
CA TYR A 112 2.03 26.90 6.47
C TYR A 112 2.85 25.88 5.69
N CYS A 113 4.17 26.08 5.67
CA CYS A 113 5.10 25.15 5.02
C CYS A 113 5.45 23.94 5.87
N LYS A 114 5.35 22.73 5.28
CA LYS A 114 5.82 21.48 5.88
C LYS A 114 6.39 20.55 4.81
N ASN A 115 7.68 20.21 4.92
CA ASN A 115 8.40 19.37 3.96
C ASN A 115 8.25 19.87 2.51
N ASP A 116 8.51 21.17 2.29
CA ASP A 116 8.41 21.86 0.99
C ASP A 116 7.01 21.87 0.35
N LEU A 117 5.97 21.48 1.10
CA LEU A 117 4.57 21.53 0.67
C LEU A 117 3.78 22.52 1.51
N VAL A 118 2.81 23.19 0.87
CA VAL A 118 1.78 23.95 1.57
C VAL A 118 0.80 22.98 2.20
N VAL A 119 0.63 23.09 3.51
CA VAL A 119 -0.38 22.35 4.28
C VAL A 119 -1.26 23.35 5.02
N PHE A 120 -2.40 22.88 5.55
CA PHE A 120 -3.22 23.72 6.42
C PHE A 120 -3.68 22.98 7.67
N THR A 121 -4.05 23.75 8.68
CA THR A 121 -4.82 23.27 9.84
C THR A 121 -5.97 24.21 10.10
N THR A 122 -7.08 23.67 10.63
CA THR A 122 -8.23 24.46 11.07
C THR A 122 -8.51 24.13 12.51
N GLU A 123 -8.25 25.08 13.41
CA GLU A 123 -8.37 24.87 14.86
C GLU A 123 -8.91 26.12 15.55
N PRO A 124 -9.54 25.98 16.74
CA PRO A 124 -9.99 27.14 17.50
C PRO A 124 -8.80 27.98 17.96
N CYS A 125 -9.00 29.30 18.02
CA CYS A 125 -8.03 30.17 18.68
C CYS A 125 -7.84 29.80 20.16
N PRO A 126 -6.66 30.10 20.75
CA PRO A 126 -6.39 29.87 22.17
C PRO A 126 -7.46 30.46 23.09
N GLU A 127 -7.54 29.94 24.31
CA GLU A 127 -8.51 30.43 25.30
C GLU A 127 -8.37 31.94 25.52
N GLY A 128 -9.49 32.66 25.44
CA GLY A 128 -9.54 34.11 25.58
C GLY A 128 -9.24 34.92 24.31
N MET A 129 -8.89 34.26 23.19
CA MET A 129 -8.63 34.93 21.91
C MET A 129 -9.76 34.77 20.90
N LEU A 130 -9.90 35.77 20.03
CA LEU A 130 -10.79 35.77 18.90
C LEU A 130 -10.00 35.77 17.60
N CYS A 131 -10.41 34.91 16.66
CA CYS A 131 -9.95 34.96 15.29
C CYS A 131 -10.49 36.23 14.65
N THR A 132 -9.58 37.14 14.33
CA THR A 132 -9.86 38.40 13.67
C THR A 132 -8.88 38.58 12.52
N ASP A 133 -9.41 38.87 11.32
CA ASP A 133 -8.63 39.11 10.11
C ASP A 133 -7.56 38.04 9.78
N GLY A 134 -7.84 36.77 10.06
CA GLY A 134 -6.89 35.68 9.79
C GLY A 134 -5.76 35.54 10.80
N SER A 135 -5.97 35.99 12.05
CA SER A 135 -5.04 35.77 13.16
C SER A 135 -5.79 35.68 14.49
N CYS A 136 -5.21 35.03 15.49
CA CYS A 136 -5.75 34.97 16.85
C CYS A 136 -5.27 36.18 17.68
N THR A 137 -6.23 36.98 18.16
CA THR A 137 -5.98 38.23 18.91
C THR A 137 -6.83 38.29 20.19
N ASN A 138 -6.39 39.03 21.20
CA ASN A 138 -7.15 39.25 22.46
C ASN A 138 -8.17 40.38 22.33
#